data_AF-A0A1F3EBV0-F1
#
_entry.id   AF-A0A1F3EBV0-F1
#
_cell.length_a   1.000
_cell.length_b   1.000
_cell.length_c   1.000
_cell.angle_alpha   90.00
_cell.angle_beta   90.00
_cell.angle_gamma   90.00
#
_symmetry.space_group_name_H-M   'P 1'
#
loop_
_entity.id
_entity.type
_entity.pdbx_description
1 polymer ?
#
loop_
_entity_poly.entity_id
_entity_poly.type
_entity_poly.pdbx_seq_one_letter_code
_entity_poly.pdbx_strand_id
1 'polypeptide(L)'
;MKLYYPYFNLFYKAGTSDYRLDALVKVPGNCILDAIDQAFVIDYWEVRIKLKENTSLPGSITEQTMEFAIPLTPADVNQLEKIKIIVKNYDNLLKNGTPDGEGDTGKDKGELE
;
A
#
# COMPACT_ATOMS: atom_id res chain seq x y z
N MET A 1 -6.30 7.40 10.01
CA MET A 1 -5.95 6.19 9.23
C MET A 1 -5.22 6.65 7.98
N LYS A 2 -3.89 6.41 7.88
CA LYS A 2 -3.10 6.82 6.71
C LYS A 2 -3.32 5.82 5.57
N LEU A 3 -3.67 6.32 4.40
CA LEU A 3 -3.74 5.54 3.16
C LEU A 3 -2.42 5.75 2.42
N TYR A 4 -1.74 4.66 2.09
CA TYR A 4 -0.57 4.71 1.21
C TYR A 4 -1.03 4.36 -0.20
N TYR A 5 -0.47 5.06 -1.19
CA TYR A 5 -0.74 4.80 -2.60
C TYR A 5 0.36 3.88 -3.14
N PRO A 6 0.06 2.57 -3.32
CA PRO A 6 1.03 1.65 -3.89
C PRO A 6 1.15 1.89 -5.40
N TYR A 7 2.37 1.84 -5.93
CA TYR A 7 2.55 1.54 -7.35
C TYR A 7 2.36 0.04 -7.51
N PHE A 8 1.59 -0.41 -8.50
CA PHE A 8 1.36 -1.83 -8.68
C PHE A 8 1.27 -2.25 -10.14
N ASN A 9 1.65 -3.49 -10.40
CA ASN A 9 1.47 -4.16 -11.69
C ASN A 9 0.79 -5.50 -11.47
N LEU A 10 -0.24 -5.76 -12.27
CA LEU A 10 -0.88 -7.07 -12.36
C LEU A 10 -0.12 -7.90 -13.40
N PHE A 11 0.39 -9.05 -12.96
CA PHE A 11 0.92 -10.09 -13.82
C PHE A 11 -0.11 -11.21 -13.92
N TYR A 12 -0.53 -11.52 -15.13
CA TYR A 12 -1.33 -12.70 -15.40
C TYR A 12 -0.88 -13.35 -16.69
N LYS A 13 -0.91 -14.68 -16.70
CA LYS A 13 -0.68 -15.45 -17.92
C LYS A 13 -2.00 -16.09 -18.36
N ALA A 14 -2.52 -15.63 -19.51
CA ALA A 14 -3.75 -16.14 -20.09
C ALA A 14 -3.71 -17.67 -20.23
N GLY A 15 -4.81 -18.33 -19.87
CA GLY A 15 -4.91 -19.80 -19.90
C GLY A 15 -4.21 -20.54 -18.75
N THR A 16 -3.73 -19.82 -17.74
CA THR A 16 -3.17 -20.40 -16.51
C THR A 16 -3.83 -19.78 -15.27
N SER A 17 -3.67 -20.41 -14.11
CA SER A 17 -4.07 -19.87 -12.80
C SER A 17 -2.94 -19.09 -12.11
N ASP A 18 -1.91 -18.68 -12.87
CA ASP A 18 -0.76 -17.94 -12.34
C ASP A 18 -1.04 -16.44 -12.45
N TYR A 19 -1.57 -15.90 -11.36
CA TYR A 19 -1.95 -14.51 -11.20
C TYR A 19 -1.17 -13.92 -10.02
N ARG A 20 -0.48 -12.81 -10.24
CA ARG A 20 0.31 -12.14 -9.20
C ARG A 20 0.19 -10.64 -9.31
N LEU A 21 0.13 -9.97 -8.17
CA LEU A 21 0.23 -8.54 -8.09
C LEU A 21 1.54 -8.13 -7.45
N ASP A 22 2.36 -7.37 -8.16
CA ASP A 22 3.54 -6.75 -7.59
C ASP A 22 3.19 -5.34 -7.16
N ALA A 23 3.43 -5.02 -5.89
CA ALA A 23 3.19 -3.70 -5.33
C ALA A 23 4.46 -3.13 -4.68
N LEU A 24 4.74 -1.87 -4.98
CA LEU A 24 5.76 -1.04 -4.36
C LEU A 24 5.05 -0.01 -3.47
N VAL A 25 5.32 -0.04 -2.17
CA VAL A 25 4.66 0.82 -1.19
C VAL A 25 5.68 1.60 -0.41
N LYS A 26 5.61 2.93 -0.51
CA LYS A 26 6.41 3.84 0.32
C LYS A 26 5.73 4.00 1.68
N VAL A 27 6.41 3.63 2.76
CA VAL A 27 5.88 3.61 4.13
C VAL A 27 6.92 4.20 5.11
N PRO A 28 6.53 4.58 6.33
CA PRO A 28 7.49 4.97 7.37
C PRO A 28 8.50 3.84 7.66
N GLY A 29 9.74 4.21 7.99
CA GLY A 29 10.82 3.24 8.21
C GLY A 29 10.61 2.29 9.39
N ASN A 30 9.69 2.63 10.31
CA ASN A 30 9.31 1.76 11.42
C ASN A 30 8.14 0.82 11.10
N CYS A 31 7.51 0.90 9.91
CA CYS A 31 6.41 0.02 9.55
C CYS A 31 6.92 -1.35 9.08
N ILE A 32 6.23 -2.41 9.47
CA ILE A 32 6.46 -3.78 9.00
C ILE A 32 5.14 -4.40 8.53
N LEU A 33 5.25 -5.44 7.70
CA LEU A 33 4.09 -6.21 7.25
C LEU A 33 3.46 -6.94 8.45
N ASP A 34 2.14 -6.83 8.56
CA ASP A 34 1.35 -7.62 9.50
C ASP A 34 0.63 -8.76 8.78
N ALA A 35 -0.17 -8.43 7.76
CA ALA A 35 -0.92 -9.41 6.98
C ALA A 35 -1.29 -8.89 5.59
N ILE A 36 -1.62 -9.81 4.69
CA ILE A 36 -2.23 -9.50 3.39
C ILE A 36 -3.51 -10.31 3.28
N ASP A 37 -4.64 -9.62 3.13
CA ASP A 37 -5.93 -10.24 2.86
C ASP A 37 -6.35 -9.95 1.42
N GLN A 38 -7.05 -10.90 0.81
CA GLN A 38 -7.65 -10.72 -0.51
C GLN A 38 -9.08 -11.23 -0.54
N ALA A 39 -9.95 -10.51 -1.25
CA ALA A 39 -11.34 -10.89 -1.42
C ALA A 39 -11.93 -10.25 -2.68
N PHE A 40 -12.86 -10.96 -3.34
CA PHE A 40 -13.72 -10.33 -4.34
C PHE A 40 -14.88 -9.61 -3.64
N VAL A 41 -15.00 -8.31 -3.87
CA VAL A 41 -16.01 -7.45 -3.23
C VAL A 41 -16.84 -6.80 -4.32
N ILE A 42 -18.09 -7.23 -4.44
CA ILE A 42 -19.10 -6.71 -5.38
C ILE A 42 -18.66 -6.87 -6.85
N ASP A 43 -17.79 -5.98 -7.34
CA ASP A 43 -17.33 -5.90 -8.72
C ASP A 43 -15.81 -5.69 -8.86
N TYR A 44 -15.05 -5.79 -7.77
CA TYR A 44 -13.60 -5.64 -7.79
C TYR A 44 -12.87 -6.63 -6.88
N TRP A 45 -11.65 -7.02 -7.28
CA TRP A 45 -10.72 -7.75 -6.44
C TRP A 45 -10.04 -6.80 -5.46
N GLU A 46 -10.27 -6.99 -4.17
CA GLU A 46 -9.67 -6.19 -3.11
C GLU A 46 -8.44 -6.90 -2.55
N VAL A 47 -7.32 -6.18 -2.47
CA VAL A 47 -6.12 -6.61 -1.77
C VAL A 47 -5.85 -5.63 -0.64
N ARG A 48 -5.86 -6.11 0.62
CA ARG A 48 -5.56 -5.31 1.81
C ARG A 48 -4.19 -5.65 2.34
N ILE A 49 -3.26 -4.70 2.24
CA ILE A 49 -1.93 -4.81 2.86
C ILE A 49 -2.02 -4.11 4.22
N LYS A 50 -1.89 -4.91 5.29
CA LYS A 50 -1.93 -4.45 6.67
C LYS A 50 -0.52 -4.28 7.19
N LEU A 51 -0.22 -3.09 7.67
CA LEU A 51 1.05 -2.72 8.25
C LEU A 51 0.87 -2.45 9.75
N LYS A 52 1.92 -2.72 10.51
CA LYS A 52 2.03 -2.35 11.93
C LYS A 52 3.35 -1.64 12.18
N GLU A 53 3.40 -0.83 13.23
CA GLU A 53 4.66 -0.22 13.66
C GLU A 53 5.51 -1.22 14.45
N ASN A 54 6.80 -1.19 14.20
CA ASN A 54 7.82 -1.91 14.93
C ASN A 54 8.60 -0.90 15.79
N THR A 55 8.24 -0.82 17.07
CA THR A 55 8.87 0.09 18.03
C THR A 55 10.31 -0.28 18.38
N SER A 56 10.79 -1.45 17.95
CA SER A 56 12.18 -1.87 18.10
C SER A 56 13.09 -1.34 16.99
N LEU A 57 12.52 -0.80 15.89
CA LEU A 57 13.30 -0.16 14.84
C LEU A 57 13.62 1.29 15.23
N PRO A 58 14.88 1.74 15.10
CA PRO A 58 15.23 3.12 15.36
C PRO A 58 14.48 4.05 14.40
N GLY A 59 13.85 5.10 14.95
CA GLY A 59 13.10 6.11 14.18
C GLY A 59 13.96 6.98 13.26
N SER A 60 15.24 6.63 13.07
CA SER A 60 16.16 7.32 12.15
C SER A 60 15.84 7.04 10.68
N ILE A 61 15.16 5.94 10.37
CA ILE A 61 14.64 5.69 9.02
C ILE A 61 13.28 6.37 8.91
N THR A 62 13.26 7.52 8.22
CA THR A 62 12.04 8.30 8.03
C THR A 62 11.06 7.62 7.09
N GLU A 63 11.56 6.98 6.02
CA GLU A 63 10.76 6.28 5.02
C GLU A 63 11.51 5.05 4.46
N GLN A 64 10.77 4.05 4.02
CA GLN A 64 11.26 2.88 3.31
C GLN A 64 10.29 2.49 2.19
N THR A 65 10.79 1.79 1.18
CA THR A 65 9.98 1.20 0.13
C THR A 65 9.88 -0.30 0.37
N MET A 66 8.65 -0.80 0.49
CA MET A 66 8.38 -2.23 0.61
C MET A 66 7.88 -2.79 -0.72
N GLU A 67 8.48 -3.90 -1.14
CA GLU A 67 8.06 -4.67 -2.30
C GLU A 67 7.20 -5.87 -1.85
N PHE A 68 6.04 -6.04 -2.48
CA PHE A 68 5.14 -7.16 -2.23
C PHE A 68 4.86 -7.89 -3.53
N ALA A 69 5.11 -9.19 -3.55
CA ALA A 69 4.69 -10.10 -4.62
C ALA A 69 3.51 -10.94 -4.09
N ILE A 70 2.29 -10.59 -4.50
CA ILE A 70 1.05 -11.09 -3.92
C ILE A 70 0.41 -12.08 -4.89
N PRO A 71 0.43 -13.40 -4.62
CA PRO A 71 -0.29 -14.36 -5.44
C PRO A 71 -1.80 -14.15 -5.30
N LEU A 72 -2.49 -14.03 -6.43
CA LEU A 72 -3.93 -13.82 -6.49
C LEU A 72 -4.64 -15.15 -6.73
N THR A 73 -5.76 -15.36 -6.05
CA THR A 73 -6.55 -16.59 -6.14
C THR A 73 -8.01 -16.31 -6.50
N PRO A 74 -8.30 -15.69 -7.66
CA PRO A 74 -9.66 -15.44 -8.09
C PRO A 74 -10.40 -16.75 -8.40
N ALA A 75 -11.72 -16.76 -8.20
CA ALA A 75 -12.56 -17.87 -8.63
C ALA A 75 -12.83 -17.83 -10.14
N ASP A 76 -12.83 -16.62 -10.73
CA ASP A 76 -12.95 -16.35 -12.16
C ASP A 76 -11.97 -15.23 -12.53
N VAL A 77 -11.25 -15.35 -13.64
CA VAL A 77 -10.31 -14.33 -14.15
C VAL A 77 -10.98 -12.98 -14.35
N ASN A 78 -12.28 -12.93 -14.67
CA ASN A 78 -13.04 -11.68 -14.81
C ASN A 78 -13.08 -10.86 -13.51
N GLN A 79 -12.87 -11.50 -12.35
CA GLN A 79 -12.77 -10.81 -11.07
C GLN A 79 -11.55 -9.88 -10.99
N LEU A 80 -10.53 -10.10 -11.83
CA LEU A 80 -9.30 -9.30 -11.88
C LEU A 80 -9.39 -8.10 -12.83
N GLU A 81 -10.54 -7.87 -13.50
CA GLU A 81 -10.74 -6.71 -14.37
C GLU A 81 -10.64 -5.37 -13.62
N LYS A 82 -11.04 -5.37 -12.35
CA LYS A 82 -10.93 -4.23 -11.45
C LYS A 82 -10.21 -4.67 -10.18
N ILE A 83 -9.07 -4.06 -9.89
CA ILE A 83 -8.30 -4.35 -8.68
C ILE A 83 -8.21 -3.09 -7.83
N LYS A 84 -8.52 -3.24 -6.54
CA LYS A 84 -8.38 -2.18 -5.54
C LYS A 84 -7.38 -2.63 -4.48
N ILE A 85 -6.28 -1.89 -4.37
CA ILE A 85 -5.30 -2.12 -3.30
C ILE A 85 -5.54 -1.11 -2.19
N ILE A 86 -5.62 -1.60 -0.97
CA ILE A 86 -5.76 -0.78 0.23
C ILE A 86 -4.59 -1.09 1.16
N VAL A 87 -3.72 -0.11 1.35
CA VAL A 87 -2.66 -0.19 2.36
C VAL A 87 -3.12 0.54 3.61
N LYS A 88 -3.11 -0.13 4.76
CA LYS A 88 -3.48 0.47 6.05
C LYS A 88 -2.40 0.22 7.09
N ASN A 89 -2.03 1.27 7.82
CA ASN A 89 -1.34 1.14 9.10
C ASN A 89 -2.38 1.19 10.24
N TYR A 90 -2.29 0.27 11.19
CA TYR A 90 -3.18 0.19 12.35
C TYR A 90 -2.86 1.22 13.45
N ASP A 91 -1.71 1.89 13.41
CA ASP A 91 -1.35 2.83 14.47
C ASP A 91 -1.94 4.23 14.26
N ASN A 92 -2.61 4.74 15.30
CA ASN A 92 -3.44 5.94 15.30
C ASN A 92 -2.63 7.26 15.41
N LEU A 93 -1.29 7.22 15.31
CA LEU A 93 -0.41 8.34 15.68
C LEU A 93 0.12 9.15 14.48
N LEU A 94 -0.10 8.70 13.25
CA LEU A 94 0.34 9.44 12.05
C LEU A 94 -0.65 10.56 11.70
N LYS A 95 -0.26 11.81 11.97
CA LYS A 95 -0.97 13.02 11.50
C LYS A 95 -1.05 13.01 9.98
N ASN A 96 -2.22 13.34 9.45
CA ASN A 96 -2.46 13.41 8.01
C ASN A 96 -1.53 14.46 7.37
N GLY A 97 -0.72 14.02 6.39
CA GLY A 97 -0.27 14.92 5.34
C GLY A 97 -1.45 15.21 4.41
N THR A 98 -1.46 16.40 3.80
CA THR A 98 -2.55 16.89 2.96
C THR A 98 -2.89 15.91 1.83
N PRO A 99 -4.17 15.80 1.42
CA PRO A 99 -4.66 14.71 0.56
C PRO A 99 -4.50 14.96 -0.95
N ASP A 100 -3.82 16.01 -1.35
CA ASP A 100 -3.64 16.37 -2.75
C ASP A 100 -2.32 15.81 -3.27
N GLY A 101 -2.41 14.81 -4.14
CA GLY A 101 -1.31 14.38 -5.00
C GLY A 101 -0.89 15.44 -6.03
N GLU A 102 -0.89 16.72 -5.66
CA GLU A 102 -0.25 17.80 -6.39
C GLU A 102 0.91 18.30 -5.54
N GLY A 103 2.13 17.96 -5.96
CA GLY A 103 3.33 18.56 -5.40
C GLY A 103 3.35 20.04 -5.75
N ASP A 104 2.82 20.86 -4.85
CA ASP A 104 3.17 22.28 -4.82
C ASP A 104 4.42 22.41 -3.95
N THR A 105 5.58 22.59 -4.60
CA THR A 105 6.80 23.00 -3.90
C THR A 105 6.61 24.44 -3.44
N GLY A 106 5.91 24.60 -2.33
CA GLY A 106 5.66 25.88 -1.69
C GLY A 106 6.96 26.53 -1.25
N LYS A 107 7.39 27.53 -2.01
CA LYS A 107 8.19 28.65 -1.50
C LYS A 107 7.50 29.21 -0.24
N ASP A 108 8.30 29.47 0.78
CA ASP A 108 8.03 30.31 1.94
C ASP A 108 6.97 29.82 2.95
N LYS A 109 7.43 29.23 4.07
CA LYS A 109 7.66 29.93 5.36
C LYS A 109 7.87 28.93 6.50
N GLY A 110 8.96 29.13 7.25
CA GLY A 110 9.15 28.50 8.55
C GLY A 110 10.58 28.55 9.09
N GLU A 111 11.26 29.70 8.99
CA GLU A 111 12.24 30.02 10.03
C GLU A 111 11.51 30.46 11.31
N LEU A 112 12.15 30.17 12.45
CA LEU A 112 11.91 30.58 13.84
C LEU A 112 10.91 29.71 14.64
N GLU A 113 11.43 28.85 15.54
CA GLU A 113 12.02 29.20 16.85
C GLU A 113 13.24 28.31 17.15
#